data_AF-A0A956G606-F1
#
_entry.id   AF-A0A956G606-F1
#
_cell.length_a   1.000
_cell.length_b   1.000
_cell.length_c   1.000
_cell.angle_alpha   90.00
_cell.angle_beta   90.00
_cell.angle_gamma   90.00
#
_symmetry.space_group_name_H-M   'P 1'
#
loop_
_entity.id
_entity.type
_entity.pdbx_description
1 polymer ?
#
loop_
_entity_poly.entity_id
_entity_poly.type
_entity_poly.pdbx_seq_one_letter_code
_entity_poly.pdbx_strand_id
1 'polypeptide(L)'
;MPAISFSTDIGLGLGALMSWAKFKPGYDPFRYRIQAQAFFTLKKGESGFSAPFHSDYVQLDLPDLFGRRVRLNFELAFRRFSNAGYYGLGNASSGENPYAGGDVRAEQHFRYVRTYPSLQARARVMLSDSRRWQLLAGAAVTDNAFSDCDGDAPCPETKLERDKRARAVDRELERALRGTDDHLLPTAIVGVVYDSRDHAFAPSRGMFHELSVRGSPRPELVFAGVNATLRFFHSLAGRRLVLAWRVVGDMLLGQVPFYELSRHGGLFPDDSLGGATAVRGVPIGRYHARIKIFANFEMRAQLLPFELFGLPMNLGAVAFVDVGRSFTDYRAITRLDGDGHGLKTGVGGGLRLLWGDAFVIRADFAWSPDAEPLGVYVDVGHIF
;
A
#
# COMPACT_ATOMS: atom_id res chain seq x y z
N MET A 1 1.70 -0.95 22.45
CA MET A 1 1.05 0.31 22.07
C MET A 1 -0.24 -0.03 21.35
N PRO A 2 -1.36 0.65 21.65
CA PRO A 2 -2.57 0.50 20.85
C PRO A 2 -2.29 0.92 19.40
N ALA A 3 -2.88 0.20 18.45
CA ALA A 3 -2.90 0.55 17.05
C ALA A 3 -4.34 0.96 16.71
N ILE A 4 -4.51 2.21 16.29
CA ILE A 4 -5.82 2.76 15.92
C ILE A 4 -5.64 3.42 14.55
N SER A 5 -6.54 3.14 13.63
CA SER A 5 -6.58 3.78 12.32
C SER A 5 -8.01 3.95 11.85
N PHE A 6 -8.23 4.69 10.78
CA PHE A 6 -9.51 4.77 10.11
C PHE A 6 -9.29 4.93 8.61
N SER A 7 -10.13 4.29 7.80
CA SER A 7 -10.20 4.56 6.37
C SER A 7 -11.64 4.44 5.89
N THR A 8 -12.04 5.29 4.95
CA THR A 8 -13.35 5.16 4.26
C THR A 8 -13.50 3.78 3.59
N ASP A 9 -12.41 3.15 3.14
CA ASP A 9 -12.41 1.85 2.47
C ASP A 9 -12.69 0.69 3.43
N ILE A 10 -12.02 0.66 4.58
CA ILE A 10 -11.98 -0.51 5.49
C ILE A 10 -12.53 -0.26 6.89
N GLY A 11 -12.93 0.97 7.22
CA GLY A 11 -13.56 1.34 8.49
C GLY A 11 -12.57 1.68 9.62
N LEU A 12 -13.03 1.51 10.86
CA LEU A 12 -12.27 1.78 12.08
C LEU A 12 -11.33 0.62 12.37
N GLY A 13 -10.03 0.87 12.41
CA GLY A 13 -8.99 -0.08 12.78
C GLY A 13 -8.69 -0.09 14.27
N LEU A 14 -8.59 -1.27 14.85
CA LEU A 14 -8.26 -1.51 16.26
C LEU A 14 -7.24 -2.65 16.35
N GLY A 15 -6.25 -2.47 17.21
CA GLY A 15 -5.24 -3.49 17.44
C GLY A 15 -4.21 -3.13 18.49
N ALA A 16 -3.19 -3.96 18.57
CA ALA A 16 -2.05 -3.78 19.46
C ALA A 16 -0.74 -4.09 18.71
N LEU A 17 0.27 -3.26 18.95
CA LEU A 17 1.65 -3.47 18.54
C LEU A 17 2.52 -3.69 19.77
N MET A 18 3.24 -4.80 19.81
CA MET A 18 4.23 -5.13 20.83
C MET A 18 5.61 -5.12 20.20
N SER A 19 6.61 -4.63 20.93
CA SER A 19 7.99 -4.51 20.44
C SER A 19 8.96 -4.80 21.57
N TRP A 20 9.77 -5.83 21.39
CA TRP A 20 10.84 -6.24 22.30
C TRP A 20 12.18 -6.09 21.62
N ALA A 21 13.04 -5.20 22.12
CA ALA A 21 14.37 -4.98 21.59
C ALA A 21 15.44 -5.34 22.62
N LYS A 22 16.50 -6.04 22.19
CA LYS A 22 17.67 -6.30 23.01
C LYS A 22 18.79 -5.33 22.64
N PHE A 23 19.17 -4.47 23.57
CA PHE A 23 20.29 -3.55 23.42
C PHE A 23 21.61 -4.23 23.83
N LYS A 24 22.71 -3.89 23.14
CA LYS A 24 24.06 -4.34 23.49
C LYS A 24 25.07 -3.27 23.04
N PRO A 25 26.09 -2.93 23.84
CA PRO A 25 27.18 -2.05 23.41
C PRO A 25 27.79 -2.52 22.09
N GLY A 26 28.05 -1.59 21.18
CA GLY A 26 28.55 -1.86 19.82
C GLY A 26 27.47 -2.14 18.77
N TYR A 27 26.20 -2.21 19.15
CA TYR A 27 25.05 -2.27 18.25
C TYR A 27 24.25 -0.97 18.36
N ASP A 28 23.84 -0.41 17.23
CA ASP A 28 22.98 0.77 17.19
C ASP A 28 22.04 0.68 15.98
N PRO A 29 20.70 0.62 16.19
CA PRO A 29 20.01 0.95 17.45
C PRO A 29 19.87 -0.20 18.46
N PHE A 30 19.89 -1.47 18.04
CA PHE A 30 19.70 -2.64 18.92
C PHE A 30 20.35 -3.88 18.31
N ARG A 31 20.61 -4.92 19.13
CA ARG A 31 21.15 -6.21 18.64
C ARG A 31 20.13 -6.97 17.81
N TYR A 32 18.90 -7.05 18.32
CA TYR A 32 17.75 -7.57 17.61
C TYR A 32 16.47 -6.95 18.17
N ARG A 33 15.41 -6.97 17.36
CA ARG A 33 14.07 -6.59 17.77
C ARG A 33 13.06 -7.60 17.26
N ILE A 34 12.16 -8.03 18.14
CA ILE A 34 10.96 -8.80 17.78
C ILE A 34 9.78 -7.85 17.91
N GLN A 35 8.97 -7.74 16.85
CA GLN A 35 7.73 -6.99 16.85
C GLN A 35 6.58 -7.95 16.56
N ALA A 36 5.46 -7.75 17.25
CA ALA A 36 4.25 -8.51 17.00
C ALA A 36 3.07 -7.55 16.91
N GLN A 37 2.16 -7.78 15.97
CA GLN A 37 0.93 -7.02 15.83
C GLN A 37 -0.26 -7.97 15.76
N ALA A 38 -1.35 -7.58 16.39
CA ALA A 38 -2.68 -8.06 16.08
C ALA A 38 -3.58 -6.87 15.75
N PHE A 39 -4.23 -6.89 14.60
CA PHE A 39 -4.98 -5.73 14.09
C PHE A 39 -6.15 -6.16 13.21
N PHE A 40 -7.31 -5.55 13.42
CA PHE A 40 -8.48 -5.75 12.56
C PHE A 40 -9.24 -4.43 12.37
N THR A 41 -10.11 -4.38 11.37
CA THR A 41 -11.00 -3.25 11.16
C THR A 41 -12.46 -3.63 11.36
N LEU A 42 -13.29 -2.64 11.67
CA LEU A 42 -14.73 -2.76 11.79
C LEU A 42 -15.39 -1.71 10.88
N LYS A 43 -16.34 -2.16 10.07
CA LYS A 43 -17.09 -1.27 9.18
C LYS A 43 -18.57 -1.63 9.22
N LYS A 44 -19.42 -0.61 9.39
CA LYS A 44 -20.86 -0.73 9.27
C LYS A 44 -21.25 -0.60 7.79
N GLY A 45 -21.84 -1.64 7.24
CA GLY A 45 -22.58 -1.63 5.98
C GLY A 45 -24.08 -1.67 6.22
N GLU A 46 -24.84 -1.83 5.15
CA GLU A 46 -26.29 -1.99 5.14
C GLU A 46 -26.70 -3.34 5.74
N SER A 47 -25.93 -4.41 5.48
CA SER A 47 -26.20 -5.74 6.04
C SER A 47 -25.71 -5.93 7.50
N GLY A 48 -25.12 -4.90 8.10
CA GLY A 48 -24.61 -4.94 9.48
C GLY A 48 -23.13 -4.61 9.60
N PHE A 49 -22.49 -5.08 10.67
CA PHE A 49 -21.05 -4.91 10.86
C PHE A 49 -20.27 -6.02 10.18
N SER A 50 -19.19 -5.64 9.51
CA SER A 50 -18.20 -6.56 8.96
C SER A 50 -16.82 -6.24 9.52
N ALA A 51 -15.88 -7.18 9.35
CA ALA A 51 -14.47 -6.97 9.60
C ALA A 51 -13.67 -6.97 8.28
N PRO A 52 -13.63 -5.84 7.55
CA PRO A 52 -13.01 -5.76 6.22
C PRO A 52 -11.58 -6.23 6.12
N PHE A 53 -10.78 -5.98 7.16
CA PHE A 53 -9.37 -6.30 7.16
C PHE A 53 -8.93 -6.89 8.50
N HIS A 54 -8.09 -7.90 8.43
CA HIS A 54 -7.43 -8.53 9.57
C HIS A 54 -5.96 -8.76 9.21
N SER A 55 -5.04 -8.31 10.07
CA SER A 55 -3.61 -8.44 9.90
C SER A 55 -2.94 -8.74 11.24
N ASP A 56 -2.35 -9.93 11.32
CA ASP A 56 -1.48 -10.33 12.43
C ASP A 56 -0.09 -10.63 11.89
N TYR A 57 0.96 -10.17 12.57
CA TYR A 57 2.31 -10.52 12.18
C TYR A 57 3.25 -10.65 13.36
N VAL A 58 4.31 -11.43 13.16
CA VAL A 58 5.51 -11.44 13.99
C VAL A 58 6.71 -11.19 13.09
N GLN A 59 7.53 -10.22 13.49
CA GLN A 59 8.68 -9.77 12.73
C GLN A 59 9.94 -9.79 13.59
N LEU A 60 11.02 -10.38 13.06
CA LEU A 60 12.37 -10.33 13.63
C LEU A 60 13.23 -9.39 12.79
N ASP A 61 13.87 -8.44 13.44
CA ASP A 61 14.75 -7.44 12.82
C ASP A 61 16.15 -7.53 13.44
N LEU A 62 17.14 -7.73 12.57
CA LEU A 62 18.56 -7.86 12.89
C LEU A 62 19.31 -6.76 12.14
N PRO A 63 19.48 -5.56 12.73
CA PRO A 63 19.93 -4.38 11.98
C PRO A 63 21.42 -4.32 11.69
N ASP A 64 22.23 -5.02 12.48
CA ASP A 64 23.69 -4.82 12.58
C ASP A 64 24.46 -6.15 12.46
N LEU A 65 24.32 -6.85 11.34
CA LEU A 65 25.12 -8.04 11.01
C LEU A 65 26.36 -7.68 10.15
N PHE A 66 27.40 -8.51 10.21
CA PHE A 66 28.66 -8.37 9.44
C PHE A 66 29.28 -6.97 9.51
N GLY A 67 29.52 -6.46 10.72
CA GLY A 67 30.11 -5.12 10.89
C GLY A 67 29.14 -3.98 10.56
N ARG A 68 27.85 -4.15 10.86
CA ARG A 68 26.79 -3.14 10.66
C ARG A 68 26.49 -2.80 9.19
N ARG A 69 26.82 -3.72 8.29
CA ARG A 69 26.60 -3.60 6.85
C ARG A 69 25.40 -4.38 6.34
N VAL A 70 24.84 -5.28 7.15
CA VAL A 70 23.72 -6.11 6.75
C VAL A 70 22.60 -6.00 7.77
N ARG A 71 21.41 -5.63 7.29
CA ARG A 71 20.16 -5.71 8.04
C ARG A 71 19.30 -6.83 7.49
N LEU A 72 18.93 -7.78 8.34
CA LEU A 72 17.99 -8.84 8.00
C LEU A 72 16.65 -8.62 8.68
N ASN A 73 15.58 -8.91 7.95
CA ASN A 73 14.22 -8.85 8.42
C ASN A 73 13.51 -10.15 8.05
N PHE A 74 12.86 -10.78 9.01
CA PHE A 74 12.01 -11.95 8.80
C PHE A 74 10.63 -11.62 9.31
N GLU A 75 9.59 -11.97 8.57
CA GLU A 75 8.21 -11.75 8.99
C GLU A 75 7.35 -12.95 8.62
N LEU A 76 6.59 -13.41 9.61
CA LEU A 76 5.46 -14.30 9.43
C LEU A 76 4.21 -13.46 9.63
N ALA A 77 3.30 -13.49 8.67
CA ALA A 77 2.09 -12.68 8.72
C ALA A 77 0.87 -13.46 8.24
N PHE A 78 -0.26 -13.25 8.90
CA PHE A 78 -1.59 -13.62 8.44
C PHE A 78 -2.32 -12.34 8.05
N ARG A 79 -2.84 -12.28 6.83
CA ARG A 79 -3.62 -11.12 6.37
C ARG A 79 -4.86 -11.61 5.64
N ARG A 80 -5.97 -10.90 5.83
CA ARG A 80 -7.25 -11.18 5.18
C ARG A 80 -7.94 -9.87 4.84
N PHE A 81 -8.37 -9.73 3.61
CA PHE A 81 -9.37 -8.75 3.20
C PHE A 81 -10.67 -9.48 2.90
N SER A 82 -11.76 -9.12 3.56
CA SER A 82 -13.11 -9.59 3.18
C SER A 82 -13.79 -8.67 2.17
N ASN A 83 -13.20 -7.51 1.88
CA ASN A 83 -13.72 -6.51 0.96
C ASN A 83 -12.70 -6.04 -0.09
N ALA A 84 -11.77 -6.91 -0.50
CA ALA A 84 -10.77 -6.54 -1.52
C ALA A 84 -11.47 -6.04 -2.79
N GLY A 85 -11.04 -4.90 -3.32
CA GLY A 85 -11.72 -4.24 -4.44
C GLY A 85 -11.38 -4.85 -5.80
N TYR A 86 -12.38 -5.02 -6.66
CA TYR A 86 -12.22 -5.29 -8.09
C TYR A 86 -13.37 -4.66 -8.89
N TYR A 87 -13.03 -3.64 -9.69
CA TYR A 87 -13.99 -2.84 -10.48
C TYR A 87 -13.92 -3.16 -11.99
N GLY A 88 -13.10 -4.15 -12.36
CA GLY A 88 -12.73 -4.43 -13.74
C GLY A 88 -11.30 -4.00 -14.06
N LEU A 89 -10.87 -4.32 -15.28
CA LEU A 89 -9.53 -4.02 -15.78
C LEU A 89 -9.41 -2.59 -16.27
N GLY A 90 -8.20 -2.04 -16.11
CA GLY A 90 -7.78 -0.82 -16.77
C GLY A 90 -8.30 0.46 -16.12
N ASN A 91 -7.81 1.56 -16.70
CA ASN A 91 -8.02 2.92 -16.23
C ASN A 91 -9.45 3.44 -16.48
N ALA A 92 -10.18 2.85 -17.42
CA ALA A 92 -11.56 3.17 -17.77
C ALA A 92 -12.62 2.33 -17.02
N SER A 93 -12.20 1.45 -16.11
CA SER A 93 -13.13 0.74 -15.22
C SER A 93 -14.06 1.73 -14.50
N SER A 94 -15.33 1.38 -14.31
CA SER A 94 -16.34 2.24 -13.67
C SER A 94 -16.57 1.88 -12.21
N GLY A 95 -16.82 2.91 -11.39
CA GLY A 95 -17.26 2.78 -10.00
C GLY A 95 -18.77 2.83 -9.84
N GLU A 96 -19.50 3.05 -10.94
CA GLU A 96 -20.96 3.12 -10.95
C GLU A 96 -21.54 1.74 -10.63
N ASN A 97 -22.31 1.69 -9.54
CA ASN A 97 -22.94 0.46 -9.11
C ASN A 97 -24.22 0.21 -9.94
N PRO A 98 -24.36 -0.94 -10.60
CA PRO A 98 -25.58 -1.26 -11.36
C PRO A 98 -26.78 -1.55 -10.44
N TYR A 99 -26.56 -1.74 -9.14
CA TYR A 99 -27.61 -1.98 -8.15
C TYR A 99 -27.93 -0.68 -7.39
N ALA A 100 -29.19 -0.51 -7.02
CA ALA A 100 -29.63 0.64 -6.23
C ALA A 100 -29.05 0.61 -4.82
N GLY A 101 -28.88 1.78 -4.19
CA GLY A 101 -28.55 1.88 -2.76
C GLY A 101 -29.62 1.21 -1.89
N GLY A 102 -29.21 0.52 -0.83
CA GLY A 102 -30.08 -0.34 -0.02
C GLY A 102 -30.14 -1.81 -0.47
N ASP A 103 -29.58 -2.14 -1.65
CA ASP A 103 -29.47 -3.53 -2.12
C ASP A 103 -28.17 -4.16 -1.61
N VAL A 104 -28.26 -5.27 -0.89
CA VAL A 104 -27.09 -6.04 -0.39
C VAL A 104 -26.11 -6.38 -1.52
N ARG A 105 -26.61 -6.57 -2.75
CA ARG A 105 -25.79 -6.81 -3.94
C ARG A 105 -24.91 -5.62 -4.30
N ALA A 106 -25.40 -4.41 -4.08
CA ALA A 106 -24.62 -3.19 -4.30
C ALA A 106 -23.37 -3.19 -3.42
N GLU A 107 -23.48 -3.62 -2.16
CA GLU A 107 -22.34 -3.65 -1.23
C GLU A 107 -21.25 -4.65 -1.65
N GLN A 108 -21.65 -5.77 -2.25
CA GLN A 108 -20.75 -6.88 -2.57
C GLN A 108 -20.24 -6.86 -4.02
N HIS A 109 -20.89 -6.12 -4.92
CA HIS A 109 -20.62 -6.22 -6.36
C HIS A 109 -19.14 -6.03 -6.73
N PHE A 110 -18.44 -5.05 -6.15
CA PHE A 110 -17.04 -4.76 -6.45
C PHE A 110 -16.04 -5.38 -5.46
N ARG A 111 -16.47 -6.37 -4.68
CA ARG A 111 -15.68 -6.94 -3.60
C ARG A 111 -15.41 -8.42 -3.83
N TYR A 112 -14.28 -8.89 -3.33
CA TYR A 112 -13.95 -10.30 -3.16
C TYR A 112 -13.18 -10.49 -1.85
N VAL A 113 -13.08 -11.74 -1.40
CA VAL A 113 -12.32 -12.11 -0.22
C VAL A 113 -10.96 -12.65 -0.66
N ARG A 114 -9.91 -12.21 0.03
CA ARG A 114 -8.57 -12.75 -0.12
C ARG A 114 -7.94 -12.96 1.26
N THR A 115 -7.60 -14.21 1.55
CA THR A 115 -6.80 -14.59 2.71
C THR A 115 -5.40 -14.97 2.23
N TYR A 116 -4.37 -14.38 2.81
CA TYR A 116 -3.02 -14.53 2.31
C TYR A 116 -1.94 -14.57 3.41
N PRO A 117 -1.81 -15.69 4.13
CA PRO A 117 -0.67 -15.87 5.03
C PRO A 117 0.63 -15.92 4.24
N SER A 118 1.69 -15.37 4.84
CA SER A 118 2.97 -15.20 4.17
C SER A 118 4.14 -15.35 5.13
N LEU A 119 5.23 -15.89 4.59
CA LEU A 119 6.55 -15.88 5.21
C LEU A 119 7.49 -15.11 4.30
N GLN A 120 8.16 -14.08 4.83
CA GLN A 120 9.11 -13.27 4.07
C GLN A 120 10.45 -13.12 4.79
N ALA A 121 11.51 -13.05 4.01
CA ALA A 121 12.85 -12.71 4.44
C ALA A 121 13.40 -11.60 3.54
N ARG A 122 13.96 -10.54 4.12
CA ARG A 122 14.55 -9.42 3.40
C ARG A 122 15.91 -9.08 3.98
N ALA A 123 16.86 -8.78 3.10
CA ALA A 123 18.18 -8.30 3.42
C ALA A 123 18.39 -6.92 2.82
N ARG A 124 18.96 -6.01 3.60
CA ARG A 124 19.53 -4.76 3.10
C ARG A 124 21.02 -4.73 3.39
N VAL A 125 21.82 -4.50 2.35
CA VAL A 125 23.28 -4.44 2.42
C VAL A 125 23.74 -3.02 2.17
N MET A 126 24.33 -2.38 3.17
CA MET A 126 24.91 -1.03 3.06
C MET A 126 26.24 -1.11 2.29
N LEU A 127 26.35 -0.41 1.17
CA LEU A 127 27.52 -0.46 0.28
C LEU A 127 28.68 0.43 0.73
N SER A 128 28.39 1.42 1.57
CA SER A 128 29.37 2.38 2.08
C SER A 128 29.09 2.73 3.54
N ASP A 129 30.09 3.29 4.21
CA ASP A 129 29.94 3.75 5.59
C ASP A 129 28.97 4.94 5.71
N SER A 130 28.76 5.69 4.63
CA SER A 130 27.71 6.71 4.54
C SER A 130 26.29 6.13 4.52
N ARG A 131 26.15 4.81 4.29
CA ARG A 131 24.88 4.05 4.25
C ARG A 131 23.82 4.55 3.26
N ARG A 132 24.19 5.51 2.40
CA ARG A 132 23.28 6.09 1.41
C ARG A 132 22.86 5.07 0.37
N TRP A 133 23.83 4.33 -0.16
CA TRP A 133 23.58 3.26 -1.12
C TRP A 133 23.39 1.93 -0.41
N GLN A 134 22.28 1.27 -0.69
CA GLN A 134 21.93 -0.03 -0.13
C GLN A 134 21.49 -0.97 -1.26
N LEU A 135 21.90 -2.24 -1.20
CA LEU A 135 21.29 -3.29 -2.00
C LEU A 135 20.15 -3.94 -1.20
N LEU A 136 19.06 -4.25 -1.88
CA LEU A 136 17.91 -4.98 -1.38
C LEU A 136 17.93 -6.37 -2.01
N ALA A 137 17.71 -7.39 -1.20
CA ALA A 137 17.35 -8.73 -1.67
C ALA A 137 16.26 -9.29 -0.75
N GLY A 138 15.35 -10.10 -1.28
CA GLY A 138 14.32 -10.73 -0.47
C GLY A 138 13.66 -11.89 -1.17
N ALA A 139 13.04 -12.74 -0.38
CA ALA A 139 12.21 -13.84 -0.83
C ALA A 139 10.97 -13.93 0.06
N ALA A 140 9.84 -14.31 -0.52
CA ALA A 140 8.62 -14.56 0.21
C ALA A 140 7.88 -15.76 -0.38
N VAL A 141 7.13 -16.45 0.46
CA VAL A 141 6.13 -17.43 0.04
C VAL A 141 4.80 -16.98 0.62
N THR A 142 3.80 -16.82 -0.23
CA THR A 142 2.45 -16.40 0.14
C THR A 142 1.46 -17.45 -0.32
N ASP A 143 0.70 -18.02 0.59
CA ASP A 143 -0.46 -18.83 0.22
C ASP A 143 -1.64 -17.89 -0.03
N ASN A 144 -2.35 -18.03 -1.13
CA ASN A 144 -3.47 -17.16 -1.48
C ASN A 144 -4.74 -17.99 -1.59
N ALA A 145 -5.73 -17.66 -0.78
CA ALA A 145 -7.07 -18.23 -0.86
C ALA A 145 -8.08 -17.14 -1.22
N PHE A 146 -8.98 -17.46 -2.16
CA PHE A 146 -9.99 -16.54 -2.67
C PHE A 146 -11.39 -17.07 -2.41
N SER A 147 -12.31 -16.17 -2.08
CA SER A 147 -13.74 -16.42 -2.09
C SER A 147 -14.43 -15.20 -2.70
N ASP A 148 -15.56 -15.41 -3.35
CA ASP A 148 -16.28 -14.31 -4.01
C ASP A 148 -16.96 -13.39 -2.99
N CYS A 149 -17.17 -13.88 -1.77
CA CYS A 149 -17.91 -13.21 -0.71
C CYS A 149 -17.55 -13.77 0.67
N ASP A 150 -17.89 -13.00 1.70
CA ASP A 150 -17.67 -13.36 3.10
C ASP A 150 -18.95 -13.94 3.72
N GLY A 151 -18.90 -15.19 4.20
CA GLY A 151 -20.01 -15.88 4.86
C GLY A 151 -20.70 -16.99 4.03
N ASP A 152 -21.69 -17.65 4.64
CA ASP A 152 -22.38 -18.84 4.09
C ASP A 152 -23.64 -18.52 3.27
N ALA A 153 -24.01 -17.25 3.13
CA ALA A 153 -25.20 -16.84 2.38
C ALA A 153 -24.99 -16.97 0.86
N PRO A 154 -26.06 -17.16 0.05
CA PRO A 154 -25.93 -17.17 -1.40
C PRO A 154 -25.38 -15.83 -1.89
N CYS A 155 -24.23 -15.88 -2.53
CA CYS A 155 -23.55 -14.65 -2.94
C CYS A 155 -24.07 -14.17 -4.28
N PRO A 156 -24.41 -12.87 -4.39
CA PRO A 156 -24.71 -12.27 -5.68
C PRO A 156 -23.47 -12.29 -6.57
N GLU A 157 -23.70 -12.32 -7.87
CA GLU A 157 -22.61 -12.28 -8.84
C GLU A 157 -21.80 -10.98 -8.69
N THR A 158 -20.55 -11.13 -8.26
CA THR A 158 -19.60 -10.02 -8.18
C THR A 158 -19.07 -9.66 -9.57
N LYS A 159 -18.50 -8.47 -9.71
CA LYS A 159 -17.82 -8.03 -10.93
C LYS A 159 -16.66 -8.95 -11.30
N LEU A 160 -15.94 -9.49 -10.30
CA LEU A 160 -14.85 -10.45 -10.53
C LEU A 160 -15.40 -11.76 -11.08
N GLU A 161 -16.48 -12.30 -10.50
CA GLU A 161 -17.12 -13.52 -10.99
C GLU A 161 -17.66 -13.38 -12.41
N ARG A 162 -18.31 -12.25 -12.69
CA ARG A 162 -18.77 -11.92 -14.04
C ARG A 162 -17.62 -11.93 -15.05
N ASP A 163 -16.50 -11.30 -14.71
CA ASP A 163 -15.35 -11.22 -15.61
C ASP A 163 -14.63 -12.58 -15.74
N LYS A 164 -14.59 -13.38 -14.67
CA LYS A 164 -14.08 -14.77 -14.70
C LYS A 164 -14.89 -15.62 -15.68
N ARG A 165 -16.21 -15.46 -15.76
CA ARG A 165 -17.07 -16.14 -16.75
C ARG A 165 -16.83 -15.61 -18.16
N ALA A 166 -16.74 -14.29 -18.31
CA ALA A 166 -16.53 -13.63 -19.60
C ALA A 166 -15.15 -13.90 -20.21
N ARG A 167 -14.15 -14.34 -19.42
CA ARG A 167 -12.79 -14.65 -19.90
C ARG A 167 -12.76 -15.72 -21.00
N ALA A 168 -13.78 -16.56 -21.12
CA ALA A 168 -13.88 -17.56 -22.18
C ALA A 168 -14.05 -16.94 -23.58
N VAL A 169 -14.51 -15.69 -23.66
CA VAL A 169 -14.80 -14.98 -24.91
C VAL A 169 -14.11 -13.61 -25.02
N ASP A 170 -13.53 -13.07 -23.93
CA ASP A 170 -12.72 -11.84 -23.93
C ASP A 170 -11.24 -12.16 -23.68
N ARG A 171 -10.42 -11.97 -24.73
CA ARG A 171 -8.97 -12.24 -24.69
C ARG A 171 -8.21 -11.38 -23.68
N GLU A 172 -8.65 -10.16 -23.42
CA GLU A 172 -7.97 -9.28 -22.47
C GLU A 172 -8.24 -9.72 -21.03
N LEU A 173 -9.47 -10.12 -20.73
CA LEU A 173 -9.81 -10.76 -19.46
C LEU A 173 -9.07 -12.08 -19.28
N GLU A 174 -8.99 -12.91 -20.33
CA GLU A 174 -8.24 -14.17 -20.30
C GLU A 174 -6.76 -13.95 -19.92
N ARG A 175 -6.12 -12.93 -20.50
CA ARG A 175 -4.70 -12.62 -20.25
C ARG A 175 -4.44 -12.02 -18.87
N ALA A 176 -5.37 -11.24 -18.34
CA ALA A 176 -5.18 -10.49 -17.10
C ALA A 176 -5.68 -11.25 -15.85
N LEU A 177 -6.76 -12.02 -15.96
CA LEU A 177 -7.36 -12.76 -14.84
C LEU A 177 -6.69 -14.12 -14.63
N ARG A 178 -5.41 -14.08 -14.27
CA ARG A 178 -4.63 -15.24 -13.84
C ARG A 178 -4.56 -15.31 -12.31
N GLY A 179 -4.41 -16.51 -11.76
CA GLY A 179 -4.28 -16.70 -10.31
C GLY A 179 -5.57 -16.38 -9.55
N THR A 180 -6.72 -16.70 -10.13
CA THR A 180 -8.05 -16.51 -9.51
C THR A 180 -8.44 -17.64 -8.57
N ASP A 181 -7.78 -18.78 -8.69
CA ASP A 181 -7.98 -19.96 -7.85
C ASP A 181 -6.90 -19.99 -6.76
N ASP A 182 -7.12 -20.76 -5.70
CA ASP A 182 -6.19 -20.84 -4.56
C ASP A 182 -4.80 -21.33 -4.99
N HIS A 183 -3.76 -20.64 -4.52
CA HIS A 183 -2.39 -21.00 -4.87
C HIS A 183 -1.32 -20.43 -3.92
N LEU A 184 -0.26 -21.22 -3.77
CA LEU A 184 1.00 -20.78 -3.18
C LEU A 184 1.85 -20.01 -4.20
N LEU A 185 2.30 -18.80 -3.87
CA LEU A 185 3.14 -17.97 -4.73
C LEU A 185 4.52 -17.71 -4.06
N PRO A 186 5.59 -18.39 -4.50
CA PRO A 186 6.95 -17.98 -4.16
C PRO A 186 7.33 -16.74 -4.97
N THR A 187 7.92 -15.74 -4.32
CA THR A 187 8.41 -14.51 -4.95
C THR A 187 9.81 -14.18 -4.48
N ALA A 188 10.59 -13.54 -5.34
CA ALA A 188 11.88 -12.95 -5.01
C ALA A 188 11.90 -11.48 -5.42
N ILE A 189 12.68 -10.68 -4.71
CA ILE A 189 12.93 -9.27 -5.01
C ILE A 189 14.41 -8.95 -4.89
N VAL A 190 14.91 -8.13 -5.80
CA VAL A 190 16.24 -7.50 -5.70
C VAL A 190 16.12 -6.03 -6.05
N GLY A 191 16.98 -5.19 -5.51
CA GLY A 191 16.94 -3.76 -5.82
C GLY A 191 18.11 -2.96 -5.26
N VAL A 192 18.10 -1.69 -5.58
CA VAL A 192 19.02 -0.69 -5.07
C VAL A 192 18.23 0.46 -4.45
N VAL A 193 18.71 0.96 -3.32
CA VAL A 193 18.15 2.09 -2.59
C VAL A 193 19.22 3.15 -2.44
N TYR A 194 18.82 4.40 -2.64
CA TYR A 194 19.58 5.60 -2.26
C TYR A 194 18.78 6.37 -1.21
N ASP A 195 19.32 6.52 0.00
CA ASP A 195 18.70 7.28 1.09
C ASP A 195 19.65 8.37 1.60
N SER A 196 19.29 9.62 1.36
CA SER A 196 20.02 10.80 1.84
C SER A 196 19.16 11.69 2.72
N ARG A 197 18.03 11.16 3.23
CA ARG A 197 17.13 11.91 4.10
C ARG A 197 17.85 12.32 5.37
N ASP A 198 17.53 13.52 5.85
CA ASP A 198 17.98 14.02 7.15
C ASP A 198 17.37 13.24 8.32
N HIS A 199 16.16 12.70 8.14
CA HIS A 199 15.47 11.91 9.15
C HIS A 199 14.60 10.81 8.53
N ALA A 200 14.56 9.62 9.14
CA ALA A 200 13.91 8.45 8.56
C ALA A 200 12.36 8.51 8.57
N PHE A 201 11.77 9.15 9.60
CA PHE A 201 10.31 9.19 9.82
C PHE A 201 9.68 10.55 9.45
N ALA A 202 10.25 11.66 9.93
CA ALA A 202 9.87 13.03 9.55
C ALA A 202 11.00 13.76 8.77
N PRO A 203 11.26 13.39 7.50
CA PRO A 203 12.27 14.06 6.68
C PRO A 203 11.88 15.50 6.35
N SER A 204 12.83 16.42 6.44
CA SER A 204 12.68 17.80 5.99
C SER A 204 13.54 18.13 4.77
N ARG A 205 14.61 17.35 4.54
CA ARG A 205 15.56 17.53 3.44
C ARG A 205 16.07 16.19 2.92
N GLY A 206 16.50 16.18 1.67
CA GLY A 206 17.14 15.03 1.05
C GLY A 206 16.18 14.18 0.23
N MET A 207 16.55 12.93 0.00
CA MET A 207 15.94 12.10 -1.03
C MET A 207 15.90 10.65 -0.58
N PHE A 208 14.89 9.92 -1.04
CA PHE A 208 14.84 8.46 -0.92
C PHE A 208 14.43 7.89 -2.28
N HIS A 209 15.28 7.06 -2.85
CA HIS A 209 15.06 6.44 -4.15
C HIS A 209 15.20 4.94 -4.05
N GLU A 210 14.36 4.24 -4.79
CA GLU A 210 14.42 2.80 -4.93
C GLU A 210 14.21 2.44 -6.41
N LEU A 211 15.03 1.51 -6.89
CA LEU A 211 14.76 0.75 -8.11
C LEU A 211 14.85 -0.73 -7.77
N SER A 212 13.80 -1.50 -8.06
CA SER A 212 13.73 -2.91 -7.72
C SER A 212 13.03 -3.74 -8.78
N VAL A 213 13.36 -5.03 -8.80
CA VAL A 213 12.73 -6.05 -9.64
C VAL A 213 12.22 -7.15 -8.71
N ARG A 214 10.94 -7.50 -8.86
CA ARG A 214 10.30 -8.64 -8.19
C ARG A 214 9.83 -9.67 -9.23
N GLY A 215 9.57 -10.89 -8.81
CA GLY A 215 8.94 -11.87 -9.68
C GLY A 215 8.66 -13.21 -9.02
N SER A 216 7.92 -14.06 -9.72
CA SER A 216 7.65 -15.44 -9.33
C SER A 216 8.06 -16.39 -10.45
N PRO A 217 8.71 -17.52 -10.13
CA PRO A 217 8.96 -18.59 -11.08
C PRO A 217 7.82 -19.63 -11.13
N ARG A 218 6.69 -19.41 -10.45
CA ARG A 218 5.59 -20.38 -10.39
C ARG A 218 5.02 -20.66 -11.79
N PRO A 219 4.92 -21.93 -12.22
CA PRO A 219 4.23 -22.28 -13.47
C PRO A 219 2.82 -21.67 -13.52
N GLU A 220 2.41 -21.19 -14.69
CA GLU A 220 1.12 -20.50 -14.94
C GLU A 220 0.98 -19.11 -14.30
N LEU A 221 1.92 -18.74 -13.43
CA LEU A 221 2.04 -17.42 -12.79
C LEU A 221 3.49 -16.91 -12.85
N VAL A 222 4.18 -17.18 -13.97
CA VAL A 222 5.56 -16.71 -14.18
C VAL A 222 5.52 -15.25 -14.54
N PHE A 223 5.98 -14.39 -13.63
CA PHE A 223 5.96 -12.94 -13.84
C PHE A 223 7.20 -12.25 -13.29
N ALA A 224 7.46 -11.06 -13.82
CA ALA A 224 8.41 -10.10 -13.27
C ALA A 224 7.74 -8.73 -13.12
N GLY A 225 8.22 -7.90 -12.21
CA GLY A 225 7.73 -6.55 -11.99
C GLY A 225 8.88 -5.61 -11.70
N VAL A 226 8.96 -4.49 -12.39
CA VAL A 226 9.96 -3.44 -12.19
C VAL A 226 9.29 -2.28 -11.47
N ASN A 227 9.84 -1.87 -10.32
CA ASN A 227 9.34 -0.78 -9.50
C ASN A 227 10.40 0.31 -9.35
N ALA A 228 10.00 1.56 -9.52
CA ALA A 228 10.80 2.74 -9.22
C ALA A 228 10.02 3.66 -8.27
N THR A 229 10.61 4.00 -7.12
CA THR A 229 10.03 4.93 -6.15
C THR A 229 11.02 6.06 -5.91
N LEU A 230 10.64 7.29 -6.22
CA LEU A 230 11.48 8.48 -6.05
C LEU A 230 10.81 9.45 -5.09
N ARG A 231 11.45 9.79 -3.97
CA ARG A 231 10.96 10.73 -2.96
C ARG A 231 11.95 11.87 -2.80
N PHE A 232 11.44 13.08 -2.67
CA PHE A 232 12.22 14.30 -2.55
C PHE A 232 11.62 15.16 -1.44
N PHE A 233 12.50 15.76 -0.63
CA PHE A 233 12.12 16.59 0.49
C PHE A 233 12.92 17.89 0.43
N HIS A 234 12.20 19.01 0.38
CA HIS A 234 12.78 20.34 0.28
C HIS A 234 12.25 21.25 1.39
N SER A 235 13.17 21.73 2.22
CA SER A 235 12.88 22.62 3.34
C SER A 235 12.76 24.06 2.84
N LEU A 236 11.56 24.63 2.91
CA LEU A 236 11.28 26.02 2.55
C LEU A 236 11.53 26.97 3.73
N ALA A 237 11.22 26.51 4.95
CA ALA A 237 11.46 27.27 6.18
C ALA A 237 11.86 26.34 7.33
N GLY A 238 13.10 25.83 7.28
CA GLY A 238 13.58 24.84 8.26
C GLY A 238 12.68 23.60 8.28
N ARG A 239 12.41 23.06 9.48
CA ARG A 239 11.45 21.95 9.67
C ARG A 239 9.99 22.41 9.70
N ARG A 240 9.73 23.73 9.69
CA ARG A 240 8.37 24.29 9.82
C ARG A 240 7.57 24.23 8.53
N LEU A 241 8.24 24.33 7.38
CA LEU A 241 7.60 24.24 6.07
C LEU A 241 8.45 23.38 5.14
N VAL A 242 7.88 22.27 4.68
CA VAL A 242 8.54 21.28 3.82
C VAL A 242 7.66 21.01 2.62
N LEU A 243 8.23 21.20 1.43
CA LEU A 243 7.67 20.70 0.19
C LEU A 243 8.20 19.28 -0.04
N ALA A 244 7.31 18.31 -0.15
CA ALA A 244 7.65 16.91 -0.34
C ALA A 244 6.93 16.37 -1.57
N TRP A 245 7.60 15.54 -2.36
CA TRP A 245 6.92 14.81 -3.43
C TRP A 245 7.47 13.40 -3.61
N ARG A 246 6.60 12.51 -4.08
CA ARG A 246 6.91 11.14 -4.45
C ARG A 246 6.43 10.87 -5.87
N VAL A 247 7.21 10.10 -6.63
CA VAL A 247 6.79 9.50 -7.90
C VAL A 247 7.01 7.99 -7.79
N VAL A 248 6.02 7.21 -8.23
CA VAL A 248 6.09 5.75 -8.30
C VAL A 248 5.74 5.30 -9.70
N GLY A 249 6.55 4.40 -10.25
CA GLY A 249 6.25 3.68 -11.48
C GLY A 249 6.42 2.17 -11.26
N ASP A 250 5.41 1.38 -11.63
CA ASP A 250 5.41 -0.08 -11.53
C ASP A 250 4.96 -0.68 -12.88
N MET A 251 5.77 -1.58 -13.44
CA MET A 251 5.49 -2.29 -14.68
C MET A 251 5.59 -3.79 -14.47
N LEU A 252 4.55 -4.54 -14.85
CA LEU A 252 4.45 -5.98 -14.68
C LEU A 252 4.51 -6.73 -16.02
N LEU A 253 5.35 -7.76 -16.06
CA LEU A 253 5.67 -8.60 -17.22
C LEU A 253 5.22 -10.04 -17.00
N GLY A 254 4.73 -10.71 -18.05
CA GLY A 254 4.40 -12.13 -18.02
C GLY A 254 2.99 -12.46 -17.50
N GLN A 255 2.85 -13.63 -16.87
CA GLN A 255 1.59 -14.19 -16.36
C GLN A 255 1.37 -13.72 -14.92
N VAL A 256 0.88 -12.50 -14.79
CA VAL A 256 0.77 -11.79 -13.51
C VAL A 256 -0.52 -12.21 -12.79
N PRO A 257 -0.46 -12.62 -11.51
CA PRO A 257 -1.67 -12.84 -10.72
C PRO A 257 -2.50 -11.56 -10.63
N PHE A 258 -3.83 -11.67 -10.77
CA PHE A 258 -4.70 -10.51 -10.94
C PHE A 258 -4.57 -9.48 -9.79
N TYR A 259 -4.38 -9.93 -8.55
CA TYR A 259 -4.23 -9.07 -7.37
C TYR A 259 -2.91 -8.28 -7.33
N GLU A 260 -1.91 -8.63 -8.14
CA GLU A 260 -0.70 -7.80 -8.32
C GLU A 260 -0.98 -6.61 -9.25
N LEU A 261 -2.04 -6.68 -10.08
CA LEU A 261 -2.39 -5.62 -11.02
C LEU A 261 -2.95 -4.37 -10.33
N SER A 262 -3.46 -4.47 -9.11
CA SER A 262 -3.90 -3.32 -8.31
C SER A 262 -2.82 -2.75 -7.40
N ARG A 263 -1.65 -3.38 -7.33
CA ARG A 263 -0.59 -3.06 -6.37
C ARG A 263 0.69 -2.63 -7.06
N HIS A 264 1.54 -1.93 -6.34
CA HIS A 264 2.92 -1.69 -6.74
C HIS A 264 3.87 -2.44 -5.82
N GLY A 265 5.05 -2.77 -6.34
CA GLY A 265 6.05 -3.52 -5.60
C GLY A 265 7.04 -2.63 -4.85
N GLY A 266 8.20 -3.23 -4.61
CA GLY A 266 9.35 -2.56 -4.02
C GLY A 266 9.58 -2.88 -2.56
N LEU A 267 10.34 -2.02 -1.87
CA LEU A 267 10.61 -2.15 -0.44
C LEU A 267 9.33 -1.97 0.39
N PHE A 268 8.43 -1.13 -0.10
CA PHE A 268 7.15 -0.80 0.53
C PHE A 268 5.99 -1.11 -0.43
N PRO A 269 5.69 -2.40 -0.66
CA PRO A 269 4.62 -2.79 -1.58
C PRO A 269 3.26 -2.43 -0.98
N ASP A 270 2.40 -1.81 -1.78
CA ASP A 270 1.10 -1.30 -1.36
C ASP A 270 0.13 -1.20 -2.54
N ASP A 271 -1.13 -0.87 -2.29
CA ASP A 271 -2.10 -0.57 -3.34
C ASP A 271 -1.65 0.60 -4.22
N SER A 272 -2.07 0.59 -5.48
CA SER A 272 -1.74 1.61 -6.47
C SER A 272 -2.98 2.37 -6.90
N LEU A 273 -2.79 3.66 -7.20
CA LEU A 273 -3.83 4.54 -7.75
C LEU A 273 -5.11 4.67 -6.90
N GLY A 274 -5.08 4.23 -5.64
CA GLY A 274 -6.16 4.36 -4.68
C GLY A 274 -5.71 4.04 -3.25
N GLY A 275 -6.55 4.37 -2.28
CA GLY A 275 -6.31 4.18 -0.87
C GLY A 275 -5.52 5.31 -0.19
N ALA A 276 -5.10 5.05 1.04
CA ALA A 276 -4.49 6.05 1.92
C ALA A 276 -3.07 6.48 1.51
N THR A 277 -2.41 5.68 0.68
CA THR A 277 -0.97 5.79 0.39
C THR A 277 -0.64 5.95 -1.09
N ALA A 278 -1.62 5.95 -2.01
CA ALA A 278 -1.39 6.23 -3.42
C ALA A 278 -2.17 7.48 -3.87
N VAL A 279 -3.30 7.35 -4.58
CA VAL A 279 -4.15 8.50 -4.92
C VAL A 279 -5.29 8.58 -3.91
N ARG A 280 -5.15 9.46 -2.90
CA ARG A 280 -6.14 9.55 -1.83
C ARG A 280 -7.50 10.03 -2.37
N GLY A 281 -8.58 9.48 -1.81
CA GLY A 281 -9.95 9.72 -2.28
C GLY A 281 -10.43 8.67 -3.28
N VAL A 282 -9.52 8.04 -4.03
CA VAL A 282 -9.86 6.90 -4.88
C VAL A 282 -9.88 5.61 -4.03
N PRO A 283 -10.87 4.71 -4.17
CA PRO A 283 -10.94 3.48 -3.40
C PRO A 283 -9.77 2.52 -3.62
N ILE A 284 -9.49 1.70 -2.61
CA ILE A 284 -8.52 0.61 -2.73
C ILE A 284 -8.99 -0.42 -3.79
N GLY A 285 -8.05 -0.91 -4.62
CA GLY A 285 -8.35 -1.89 -5.67
C GLY A 285 -9.18 -1.33 -6.84
N ARG A 286 -9.33 0.00 -6.95
CA ARG A 286 -10.16 0.63 -7.99
C ARG A 286 -9.69 0.36 -9.41
N TYR A 287 -8.38 0.24 -9.63
CA TYR A 287 -7.76 0.09 -10.95
C TYR A 287 -6.82 -1.13 -10.97
N HIS A 288 -7.02 -2.03 -11.94
CA HIS A 288 -6.17 -3.21 -12.15
C HIS A 288 -5.47 -3.10 -13.50
N ALA A 289 -4.14 -2.97 -13.49
CA ALA A 289 -3.37 -2.79 -14.70
C ALA A 289 -1.89 -3.21 -14.59
N ARG A 290 -1.26 -3.49 -15.73
CA ARG A 290 0.16 -3.88 -15.78
C ARG A 290 1.11 -2.74 -15.53
N ILE A 291 0.81 -1.55 -16.06
CA ILE A 291 1.64 -0.35 -15.88
C ILE A 291 0.87 0.64 -15.03
N LYS A 292 1.48 1.13 -13.95
CA LYS A 292 0.90 2.12 -13.06
C LYS A 292 1.94 3.18 -12.77
N ILE A 293 1.57 4.45 -12.92
CA ILE A 293 2.42 5.59 -12.63
C ILE A 293 1.62 6.57 -11.79
N PHE A 294 2.16 7.01 -10.66
CA PHE A 294 1.52 8.04 -9.84
C PHE A 294 2.53 8.95 -9.16
N ALA A 295 2.06 10.13 -8.77
CA ALA A 295 2.81 11.11 -8.04
C ALA A 295 1.97 11.69 -6.90
N ASN A 296 2.64 12.07 -5.82
CA ASN A 296 2.08 12.73 -4.66
C ASN A 296 2.88 13.98 -4.40
N PHE A 297 2.19 15.10 -4.20
CA PHE A 297 2.79 16.38 -3.82
C PHE A 297 2.18 16.82 -2.50
N GLU A 298 3.01 17.06 -1.49
CA GLU A 298 2.57 17.52 -0.17
C GLU A 298 3.31 18.79 0.24
N MET A 299 2.56 19.81 0.64
CA MET A 299 3.07 20.94 1.42
C MET A 299 2.80 20.65 2.89
N ARG A 300 3.87 20.42 3.68
CA ARG A 300 3.80 20.02 5.09
C ARG A 300 4.19 21.20 5.97
N ALA A 301 3.32 21.57 6.91
CA ALA A 301 3.54 22.68 7.84
C ALA A 301 3.47 22.21 9.30
N GLN A 302 4.47 22.60 10.11
CA GLN A 302 4.42 22.51 11.57
C GLN A 302 3.99 23.88 12.12
N LEU A 303 2.82 23.94 12.76
CA LEU A 303 2.12 25.20 13.03
C LEU A 303 2.24 25.61 14.50
N LEU A 304 1.86 24.72 15.42
CA LEU A 304 1.79 25.03 16.84
C LEU A 304 2.62 24.03 17.66
N PRO A 305 3.81 24.41 18.14
CA PRO A 305 4.55 23.62 19.11
C PRO A 305 3.90 23.74 20.50
N PHE A 306 3.85 22.64 21.25
CA PHE A 306 3.39 22.61 22.63
C PHE A 306 4.05 21.45 23.38
N GLU A 307 3.84 21.38 24.69
CA GLU A 307 4.35 20.30 25.53
C GLU A 307 3.18 19.54 26.14
N LEU A 308 3.25 18.21 26.16
CA LEU A 308 2.28 17.36 26.82
C LEU A 308 3.01 16.26 27.58
N PHE A 309 2.78 16.17 28.90
CA PHE A 309 3.46 15.23 29.80
C PHE A 309 5.01 15.30 29.75
N GLY A 310 5.57 16.51 29.60
CA GLY A 310 7.03 16.68 29.51
C GLY A 310 7.63 16.38 28.15
N LEU A 311 6.81 16.08 27.13
CA LEU A 311 7.26 15.67 25.80
C LEU A 311 6.91 16.74 24.77
N PRO A 312 7.85 17.08 23.86
CA PRO A 312 7.61 18.07 22.82
C PRO A 312 6.64 17.52 21.78
N MET A 313 5.61 18.30 21.50
CA MET A 313 4.55 18.00 20.54
C MET A 313 4.43 19.12 19.51
N ASN A 314 3.87 18.81 18.35
CA ASN A 314 3.53 19.82 17.35
C ASN A 314 2.22 19.48 16.65
N LEU A 315 1.31 20.46 16.56
CA LEU A 315 0.19 20.41 15.63
C LEU A 315 0.63 20.99 14.29
N GLY A 316 0.44 20.21 13.24
CA GLY A 316 0.74 20.56 11.88
C GLY A 316 -0.44 20.34 10.94
N ALA A 317 -0.25 20.78 9.70
CA ALA A 317 -1.20 20.58 8.62
C ALA A 317 -0.47 20.19 7.34
N VAL A 318 -1.22 19.60 6.42
CA VAL A 318 -0.77 19.23 5.08
C VAL A 318 -1.81 19.66 4.06
N ALA A 319 -1.34 20.18 2.93
CA ALA A 319 -2.13 20.29 1.70
C ALA A 319 -1.49 19.38 0.65
N PHE A 320 -2.30 18.70 -0.16
CA PHE A 320 -1.78 17.75 -1.13
C PHE A 320 -2.57 17.66 -2.42
N VAL A 321 -1.85 17.22 -3.45
CA VAL A 321 -2.40 16.77 -4.74
C VAL A 321 -1.75 15.44 -5.09
N ASP A 322 -2.58 14.46 -5.36
CA ASP A 322 -2.19 13.14 -5.83
C ASP A 322 -2.71 12.96 -7.26
N VAL A 323 -1.89 12.36 -8.13
CA VAL A 323 -2.23 12.14 -9.53
C VAL A 323 -1.66 10.82 -10.00
N GLY A 324 -2.38 10.08 -10.83
CA GLY A 324 -1.82 8.88 -11.45
C GLY A 324 -2.60 8.38 -12.65
N ARG A 325 -2.03 7.38 -13.32
CA ARG A 325 -2.64 6.71 -14.47
C ARG A 325 -2.19 5.26 -14.53
N SER A 326 -3.07 4.41 -15.04
CA SER A 326 -2.75 3.03 -15.38
C SER A 326 -2.92 2.73 -16.87
N PHE A 327 -2.22 1.68 -17.32
CA PHE A 327 -2.38 1.10 -18.65
C PHE A 327 -2.49 -0.42 -18.52
N THR A 328 -3.56 -0.96 -19.07
CA THR A 328 -3.94 -2.37 -18.95
C THR A 328 -2.85 -3.28 -19.47
N ASP A 329 -2.25 -2.91 -20.61
CA ASP A 329 -1.16 -3.64 -21.24
C ASP A 329 -0.03 -2.69 -21.73
N TYR A 330 1.03 -3.24 -22.33
CA TYR A 330 2.15 -2.45 -22.87
C TYR A 330 1.77 -1.55 -24.05
N ARG A 331 0.58 -1.79 -24.62
CA ARG A 331 -0.07 -0.94 -25.59
C ARG A 331 -1.37 -0.43 -24.98
N ALA A 332 -1.70 0.82 -25.26
CA ALA A 332 -2.98 1.38 -24.85
C ALA A 332 -4.13 0.62 -25.54
N ILE A 333 -5.10 0.19 -24.75
CA ILE A 333 -6.33 -0.45 -25.23
C ILE A 333 -7.46 0.53 -24.93
N THR A 334 -7.91 1.30 -25.92
CA THR A 334 -8.95 2.35 -25.77
C THR A 334 -10.13 1.93 -24.90
N ARG A 335 -10.68 0.72 -25.11
CA ARG A 335 -11.82 0.21 -24.33
C ARG A 335 -11.53 0.07 -22.83
N LEU A 336 -10.30 -0.25 -22.45
CA LEU A 336 -9.91 -0.51 -21.05
C LEU A 336 -9.16 0.67 -20.42
N ASP A 337 -8.47 1.48 -21.21
CA ASP A 337 -7.65 2.59 -20.72
C ASP A 337 -8.32 3.97 -20.89
N GLY A 338 -9.34 4.04 -21.76
CA GLY A 338 -10.08 5.25 -22.09
C GLY A 338 -9.38 6.12 -23.14
N ASP A 339 -10.16 6.95 -23.81
CA ASP A 339 -9.67 7.94 -24.76
C ASP A 339 -9.33 9.25 -24.04
N GLY A 340 -8.07 9.67 -24.07
CA GLY A 340 -7.59 10.93 -23.48
C GLY A 340 -6.65 10.78 -22.30
N HIS A 341 -6.48 11.85 -21.52
CA HIS A 341 -5.45 11.95 -20.48
C HIS A 341 -5.70 11.05 -19.25
N GLY A 342 -6.96 10.68 -18.98
CA GLY A 342 -7.37 9.66 -18.00
C GLY A 342 -6.63 9.69 -16.67
N LEU A 343 -6.32 10.88 -16.17
CA LEU A 343 -5.60 11.04 -14.91
C LEU A 343 -6.58 10.85 -13.75
N LYS A 344 -6.14 10.08 -12.77
CA LYS A 344 -6.83 9.80 -11.52
C LYS A 344 -6.29 10.77 -10.50
N THR A 345 -7.15 11.60 -9.93
CA THR A 345 -6.73 12.73 -9.09
C THR A 345 -7.36 12.67 -7.71
N GLY A 346 -6.55 12.96 -6.71
CA GLY A 346 -6.96 13.18 -5.33
C GLY A 346 -6.48 14.55 -4.87
N VAL A 347 -7.36 15.40 -4.35
CA VAL A 347 -6.99 16.72 -3.82
C VAL A 347 -7.52 16.82 -2.40
N GLY A 348 -6.69 17.32 -1.49
CA GLY A 348 -7.09 17.36 -0.11
C GLY A 348 -6.14 18.06 0.83
N GLY A 349 -6.46 17.92 2.11
CA GLY A 349 -5.66 18.42 3.20
C GLY A 349 -5.79 17.51 4.41
N GLY A 350 -4.93 17.73 5.39
CA GLY A 350 -4.92 16.91 6.58
C GLY A 350 -4.26 17.57 7.77
N LEU A 351 -4.56 17.03 8.94
CA LEU A 351 -3.98 17.42 10.21
C LEU A 351 -2.86 16.46 10.59
N ARG A 352 -1.86 16.96 11.30
CA ARG A 352 -0.73 16.19 11.82
C ARG A 352 -0.57 16.46 13.31
N LEU A 353 -0.43 15.41 14.09
CA LEU A 353 0.06 15.50 15.46
C LEU A 353 1.42 14.81 15.50
N LEU A 354 2.48 15.60 15.70
CA LEU A 354 3.83 15.11 15.83
C LEU A 354 4.15 14.99 17.32
N TRP A 355 4.65 13.82 17.72
CA TRP A 355 5.16 13.55 19.05
C TRP A 355 6.67 13.30 18.93
N GLY A 356 7.46 14.30 19.31
CA GLY A 356 8.88 14.38 18.96
C GLY A 356 9.11 14.34 17.45
N ASP A 357 10.22 13.74 17.03
CA ASP A 357 10.55 13.55 15.61
C ASP A 357 10.23 12.15 15.07
N ALA A 358 9.79 11.23 15.94
CA ALA A 358 9.67 9.81 15.64
C ALA A 358 8.25 9.34 15.34
N PHE A 359 7.22 10.04 15.84
CA PHE A 359 5.83 9.60 15.75
C PHE A 359 4.94 10.71 15.20
N VAL A 360 4.22 10.40 14.12
CA VAL A 360 3.29 11.32 13.46
C VAL A 360 1.95 10.61 13.38
N ILE A 361 0.89 11.22 13.91
CA ILE A 361 -0.48 10.81 13.63
C ILE A 361 -1.00 11.73 12.53
N ARG A 362 -1.62 11.15 11.49
CA ARG A 362 -2.26 11.91 10.42
C ARG A 362 -3.76 11.67 10.38
N ALA A 363 -4.49 12.70 9.99
CA ALA A 363 -5.87 12.62 9.52
C ALA A 363 -5.94 13.36 8.18
N ASP A 364 -6.18 12.65 7.08
CA ASP A 364 -6.28 13.19 5.72
C ASP A 364 -7.72 13.14 5.22
N PHE A 365 -8.13 14.20 4.54
CA PHE A 365 -9.43 14.35 3.89
C PHE A 365 -9.18 14.62 2.40
N ALA A 366 -9.67 13.73 1.54
CA ALA A 366 -9.34 13.73 0.11
C ALA A 366 -10.60 13.62 -0.73
N TRP A 367 -10.77 14.55 -1.66
CA TRP A 367 -11.78 14.49 -2.70
C TRP A 367 -11.19 13.95 -4.00
N SER A 368 -11.96 13.14 -4.73
CA SER A 368 -11.61 12.64 -6.05
C SER A 368 -12.83 12.70 -6.97
N PRO A 369 -12.68 13.05 -8.25
CA PRO A 369 -13.77 12.94 -9.23
C PRO A 369 -14.20 11.49 -9.49
N ASP A 370 -13.32 10.52 -9.23
CA ASP A 370 -13.57 9.10 -9.54
C ASP A 370 -14.34 8.35 -8.44
N ALA A 371 -14.69 9.03 -7.34
CA ALA A 371 -15.25 8.38 -6.17
C ALA A 371 -16.04 9.31 -5.26
N GLU A 372 -17.12 8.76 -4.72
CA GLU A 372 -17.86 9.29 -3.59
C GLU A 372 -18.07 8.17 -2.57
N PRO A 373 -18.12 8.46 -1.25
CA PRO A 373 -18.01 9.77 -0.61
C PRO A 373 -16.54 10.26 -0.50
N LEU A 374 -16.34 11.43 0.13
CA LEU A 374 -15.02 11.95 0.49
C LEU A 374 -14.17 10.89 1.22
N GLY A 375 -12.93 10.71 0.78
CA GLY A 375 -11.96 9.84 1.44
C GLY A 375 -11.46 10.43 2.75
N VAL A 376 -11.50 9.66 3.82
CA VAL A 376 -10.98 10.04 5.14
C VAL A 376 -10.04 8.95 5.62
N TYR A 377 -8.83 9.36 6.02
CA TYR A 377 -7.76 8.43 6.39
C TYR A 377 -7.07 8.89 7.68
N VAL A 378 -7.14 8.08 8.73
CA VAL A 378 -6.40 8.29 9.98
C VAL A 378 -5.37 7.18 10.12
N ASP A 379 -4.09 7.54 10.21
CA ASP A 379 -2.98 6.58 10.20
C ASP A 379 -1.73 7.15 10.90
N VAL A 380 -0.72 6.31 11.09
CA VAL A 380 0.58 6.69 11.66
C VAL A 380 1.61 6.89 10.55
N GLY A 381 2.31 8.02 10.60
CA GLY A 381 3.36 8.41 9.67
C GLY A 381 2.86 9.29 8.52
N HIS A 382 3.83 9.84 7.79
CA HIS A 382 3.55 10.43 6.47
C HIS A 382 3.27 9.32 5.45
N ILE A 383 2.61 9.66 4.33
CA ILE A 383 2.35 8.68 3.26
C ILE A 383 3.64 8.21 2.56
N PHE A 384 4.73 9.00 2.66
CA PHE A 384 6.06 8.67 2.14
C PHE A 384 7.20 9.47 2.79
#